data_AF-A0AAD9QD81-F1
#
_entry.id   AF-A0AAD9QD81-F1
#
_cell.length_a   1.000
_cell.length_b   1.000
_cell.length_c   1.000
_cell.angle_alpha   90.00
_cell.angle_beta   90.00
_cell.angle_gamma   90.00
#
_symmetry.space_group_name_H-M   'P 1'
#
loop_
_entity.id
_entity.type
_entity.pdbx_description
1 polymer ?
#
loop_
_entity_poly.entity_id
_entity_poly.type
_entity_poly.pdbx_seq_one_letter_code
_entity_poly.pdbx_strand_id
1 'polypeptide(L)'
;MMAKMMRLQWKQDLDVESLEARGHWASMEELLEVVSFHLPCYQQTVKTCQNDPGQVNPSDLTFATQFLATYLFIKVKGSRPMNYQYLTVEMVKAAKANGGFIDQKTFKTVGKYGFDSVIVMDTSMQILDGYIHCVRPLLKPQCDFVLVTKNGSQHSKLGNEMSKLVFDAIGKYIHPTRYRQIVETQSLHALDDKEHRALSEDQKHCSVVAKVHYQKRRSREVAVKAHECLQKLQGTKGSEVDMEVNTRFGSSSTSSTATFEPAMECARSENTRPKVDTPPHSNRLLSQGHQRRPLRFATREDDCLKKGIDKHGFGRWTSILRDPDFCFQKGRLADSVKKRAELRFLPNENP
;
A
#
# COMPACT_ATOMS: atom_id res chain seq x y z
N MET A 1 4.38 25.94 5.32
CA MET A 1 5.66 25.20 5.25
C MET A 1 5.53 23.74 5.70
N MET A 2 4.86 23.45 6.83
CA MET A 2 4.62 22.09 7.34
C MET A 2 3.94 21.11 6.37
N ALA A 3 2.96 21.52 5.55
CA ALA A 3 2.34 20.63 4.55
C ALA A 3 3.27 20.29 3.36
N LYS A 4 4.37 21.05 3.19
CA LYS A 4 5.44 20.80 2.22
C LYS A 4 6.51 19.89 2.85
N MET A 5 6.89 20.14 4.11
CA MET A 5 7.76 19.26 4.90
C MET A 5 7.15 17.88 5.15
N MET A 6 5.86 17.79 5.53
CA MET A 6 5.18 16.49 5.67
C MET A 6 5.03 15.76 4.34
N ARG A 7 4.83 16.47 3.22
CA ARG A 7 4.88 15.86 1.88
C ARG A 7 6.28 15.36 1.51
N LEU A 8 7.34 16.02 1.98
CA LEU A 8 8.73 15.58 1.80
C LEU A 8 9.05 14.37 2.68
N GLN A 9 8.60 14.38 3.94
CA GLN A 9 8.78 13.28 4.89
C GLN A 9 7.97 12.04 4.50
N TRP A 10 6.74 12.21 3.99
CA TRP A 10 5.96 11.12 3.40
C TRP A 10 6.58 10.53 2.13
N LYS A 11 7.38 11.31 1.39
CA LYS A 11 8.14 10.76 0.26
C LYS A 11 9.38 9.99 0.72
N GLN A 12 9.96 10.35 1.87
CA GLN A 12 11.14 9.67 2.43
C GLN A 12 10.78 8.30 3.05
N ASP A 13 9.69 8.19 3.82
CA ASP A 13 9.29 6.90 4.44
C ASP A 13 8.53 5.95 3.49
N LEU A 14 8.11 6.43 2.31
CA LEU A 14 7.40 5.64 1.29
C LEU A 14 8.26 5.34 0.06
N ASP A 15 9.53 5.71 0.08
CA ASP A 15 10.48 5.40 -0.98
C ASP A 15 10.98 3.96 -0.86
N VAL A 16 11.08 3.26 -1.99
CA VAL A 16 11.44 1.83 -2.02
C VAL A 16 12.86 1.60 -1.51
N GLU A 17 13.83 2.46 -1.85
CA GLU A 17 15.23 2.34 -1.40
C GLU A 17 15.30 2.45 0.14
N SER A 18 14.53 3.38 0.72
CA SER A 18 14.44 3.56 2.17
C SER A 18 13.76 2.38 2.88
N LEU A 19 12.77 1.76 2.25
CA LEU A 19 12.07 0.59 2.80
C LEU A 19 12.93 -0.67 2.72
N GLU A 20 13.70 -0.82 1.65
CA GLU A 20 14.66 -1.91 1.47
C GLU A 20 15.77 -1.84 2.51
N ALA A 21 16.37 -0.66 2.72
CA ALA A 21 17.40 -0.44 3.73
C ALA A 21 16.95 -0.76 5.17
N ARG A 22 15.64 -0.71 5.44
CA ARG A 22 15.04 -1.04 6.75
C ARG A 22 14.52 -2.49 6.83
N GLY A 23 14.72 -3.32 5.80
CA GLY A 23 14.21 -4.70 5.76
C GLY A 23 12.68 -4.79 5.62
N HIS A 24 12.04 -3.74 5.10
CA HIS A 24 10.59 -3.66 4.87
C HIS A 24 10.21 -3.81 3.38
N TRP A 25 11.15 -4.23 2.54
CA TRP A 25 10.93 -4.46 1.11
C TRP A 25 11.63 -5.74 0.66
N ALA A 26 10.93 -6.57 -0.12
CA ALA A 26 11.42 -7.84 -0.62
C ALA A 26 11.21 -7.94 -2.14
N SER A 27 12.07 -8.70 -2.82
CA SER A 27 11.90 -9.10 -4.21
C SER A 27 10.78 -10.16 -4.34
N MET A 28 10.27 -10.40 -5.55
CA MET A 28 9.31 -11.49 -5.76
C MET A 28 9.96 -12.85 -5.49
N GLU A 29 11.23 -13.00 -5.84
CA GLU A 29 12.01 -14.21 -5.64
C GLU A 29 12.13 -14.53 -4.15
N GLU A 30 12.55 -13.56 -3.33
CA GLU A 30 12.63 -13.71 -1.87
C GLU A 30 11.25 -14.08 -1.27
N LEU A 31 10.17 -13.49 -1.77
CA LEU A 31 8.82 -13.83 -1.31
C LEU A 31 8.40 -15.26 -1.69
N LEU A 32 8.83 -15.77 -2.85
CA LEU A 32 8.59 -17.15 -3.23
C LEU A 32 9.45 -18.13 -2.41
N GLU A 33 10.67 -17.74 -2.04
CA GLU A 33 11.54 -18.52 -1.15
C GLU A 33 10.89 -18.80 0.21
N VAL A 34 10.09 -17.86 0.74
CA VAL A 34 9.32 -18.08 2.00
C VAL A 34 8.45 -19.34 1.90
N VAL A 35 7.81 -19.57 0.75
CA VAL A 35 6.98 -20.76 0.55
C VAL A 35 7.85 -22.01 0.52
N SER A 36 8.92 -21.99 -0.26
CA SER A 36 9.85 -23.13 -0.39
C SER A 36 10.53 -23.48 0.94
N PHE A 37 10.91 -22.48 1.74
CA PHE A 37 11.55 -22.65 3.04
C PHE A 37 10.65 -23.38 4.04
N HIS A 38 9.37 -23.01 4.12
CA HIS A 38 8.43 -23.58 5.09
C HIS A 38 7.70 -24.84 4.61
N LEU A 39 7.71 -25.11 3.30
CA LEU A 39 6.98 -26.24 2.70
C LEU A 39 7.36 -27.62 3.27
N PRO A 40 8.65 -27.96 3.50
CA PRO A 40 9.01 -29.26 4.08
C PRO A 40 8.41 -29.47 5.47
N CYS A 41 8.42 -28.43 6.31
CA CYS A 41 7.82 -28.47 7.64
C CYS A 41 6.31 -28.69 7.54
N TYR A 42 5.62 -27.96 6.64
CA TYR A 42 4.18 -28.13 6.42
C TYR A 42 3.83 -29.55 5.96
N GLN A 43 4.59 -30.07 5.00
CA GLN A 43 4.40 -31.43 4.50
C GLN A 43 4.58 -32.47 5.61
N GLN A 44 5.59 -32.30 6.46
CA GLN A 44 5.82 -33.19 7.60
C GLN A 44 4.66 -33.11 8.60
N THR A 45 4.18 -31.90 8.93
CA THR A 45 3.03 -31.72 9.81
C THR A 45 1.79 -32.43 9.27
N VAL A 46 1.46 -32.25 7.99
CA VAL A 46 0.30 -32.92 7.36
C VAL A 46 0.44 -34.43 7.42
N LYS A 47 1.62 -34.99 7.10
CA LYS A 47 1.89 -36.42 7.20
C LYS A 47 1.73 -36.95 8.62
N THR A 48 2.26 -36.25 9.62
CA THR A 48 2.09 -36.66 11.03
C THR A 48 0.62 -36.59 11.43
N CYS A 49 -0.12 -35.54 11.04
CA CYS A 49 -1.56 -35.45 11.31
C CYS A 49 -2.36 -36.59 10.68
N GLN A 50 -1.95 -37.06 9.50
CA GLN A 50 -2.60 -38.15 8.79
C GLN A 50 -2.28 -39.52 9.40
N ASN A 51 -1.02 -39.77 9.74
CA ASN A 51 -0.54 -41.10 10.12
C ASN A 51 -0.54 -41.35 11.63
N ASP A 52 -0.27 -40.30 12.42
CA ASP A 52 -0.20 -40.38 13.89
C ASP A 52 -0.77 -39.10 14.54
N PRO A 53 -2.10 -38.90 14.47
CA PRO A 53 -2.74 -37.70 15.00
C PRO A 53 -2.56 -37.53 16.52
N GLY A 54 -2.25 -38.60 17.25
CA GLY A 54 -2.04 -38.56 18.70
C GLY A 54 -0.70 -37.96 19.12
N GLN A 55 0.30 -37.93 18.23
CA GLN A 55 1.64 -37.42 18.50
C GLN A 55 1.90 -35.99 17.98
N VAL A 56 0.91 -35.36 17.34
CA VAL A 56 1.11 -34.03 16.75
C VAL A 56 1.26 -32.96 17.84
N ASN A 57 2.34 -32.18 17.75
CA ASN A 57 2.56 -31.06 18.65
C ASN A 57 1.58 -29.91 18.33
N PRO A 58 0.90 -29.31 19.32
CA PRO A 58 0.06 -28.12 19.11
C PRO A 58 0.74 -26.95 18.39
N SER A 59 2.07 -26.81 18.52
CA SER A 59 2.83 -25.80 17.76
C SER A 59 2.77 -26.04 16.26
N ASP A 60 2.80 -27.31 15.82
CA ASP A 60 2.84 -27.69 14.41
C ASP A 60 1.49 -27.42 13.75
N LEU A 61 0.38 -27.66 14.48
CA LEU A 61 -0.96 -27.31 14.01
C LEU A 61 -1.13 -25.78 13.85
N THR A 62 -0.55 -25.01 14.77
CA THR A 62 -0.53 -23.55 14.69
C THR A 62 0.29 -23.11 13.49
N PHE A 63 1.50 -23.65 13.33
CA PHE A 63 2.37 -23.41 12.19
C PHE A 63 1.69 -23.73 10.86
N ALA A 64 1.02 -24.88 10.73
CA ALA A 64 0.33 -25.25 9.49
C ALA A 64 -0.77 -24.25 9.10
N THR A 65 -1.45 -23.65 10.09
CA THR A 65 -2.41 -22.56 9.83
C THR A 65 -1.71 -21.29 9.36
N GLN A 66 -0.57 -20.94 9.97
CA GLN A 66 0.24 -19.78 9.58
C GLN A 66 0.80 -19.95 8.16
N PHE A 67 1.29 -21.15 7.85
CA PHE A 67 1.80 -21.51 6.53
C PHE A 67 0.71 -21.37 5.48
N LEU A 68 -0.48 -21.96 5.71
CA LEU A 68 -1.57 -21.89 4.75
C LEU A 68 -1.99 -20.43 4.50
N ALA A 69 -2.13 -19.62 5.55
CA ALA A 69 -2.44 -18.20 5.39
C ALA A 69 -1.40 -17.45 4.53
N THR A 70 -0.11 -17.70 4.80
CA THR A 70 1.01 -17.10 4.07
C THR A 70 1.07 -17.55 2.62
N TYR A 71 0.90 -18.85 2.38
CA TYR A 71 0.81 -19.44 1.05
C TYR A 71 -0.32 -18.80 0.23
N LEU A 72 -1.51 -18.62 0.80
CA LEU A 72 -2.63 -17.98 0.11
C LEU A 72 -2.30 -16.54 -0.31
N PHE A 73 -1.64 -15.75 0.54
CA PHE A 73 -1.22 -14.39 0.16
C PHE A 73 -0.22 -14.39 -1.00
N ILE A 74 0.76 -15.28 -0.98
CA ILE A 74 1.91 -15.25 -1.92
C ILE A 74 1.60 -15.96 -3.24
N LYS A 75 0.90 -17.10 -3.19
CA LYS A 75 0.71 -17.99 -4.35
C LYS A 75 -0.68 -17.95 -4.96
N VAL A 76 -1.71 -17.57 -4.20
CA VAL A 76 -3.09 -17.56 -4.69
C VAL A 76 -3.49 -16.17 -5.15
N LYS A 77 -3.48 -15.18 -4.25
CA LYS A 77 -3.82 -13.79 -4.59
C LYS A 77 -3.30 -12.80 -3.54
N GLY A 78 -2.75 -11.68 -4.00
CA GLY A 78 -2.36 -10.55 -3.16
C GLY A 78 -3.55 -9.74 -2.63
N SER A 79 -4.43 -10.38 -1.86
CA SER A 79 -5.65 -9.76 -1.34
C SER A 79 -5.49 -9.21 0.08
N ARG A 80 -6.57 -8.62 0.61
CA ARG A 80 -6.66 -8.24 2.02
C ARG A 80 -6.82 -9.50 2.89
N PRO A 81 -6.33 -9.48 4.13
CA PRO A 81 -6.55 -10.57 5.09
C PRO A 81 -8.01 -11.00 5.22
N MET A 82 -8.94 -10.03 5.15
CA MET A 82 -10.37 -10.29 5.26
C MET A 82 -10.90 -11.28 4.21
N ASN A 83 -10.33 -11.31 3.00
CA ASN A 83 -10.75 -12.25 1.97
C ASN A 83 -10.49 -13.70 2.39
N TYR A 84 -9.32 -13.98 2.96
CA TYR A 84 -8.98 -15.34 3.39
C TYR A 84 -9.59 -15.71 4.74
N GLN A 85 -9.80 -14.71 5.61
CA GLN A 85 -10.45 -14.91 6.91
C GLN A 85 -11.85 -15.54 6.77
N TYR A 86 -12.61 -15.18 5.74
CA TYR A 86 -13.98 -15.65 5.53
C TYR A 86 -14.12 -16.80 4.52
N LEU A 87 -13.01 -17.40 4.06
CA LEU A 87 -13.09 -18.63 3.27
C LEU A 87 -13.69 -19.76 4.12
N THR A 88 -14.72 -20.44 3.61
CA THR A 88 -15.32 -21.60 4.26
C THR A 88 -14.89 -22.89 3.59
N VAL A 89 -15.00 -24.01 4.33
CA VAL A 89 -14.72 -25.35 3.78
C VAL A 89 -15.63 -25.65 2.58
N GLU A 90 -16.91 -25.25 2.66
CA GLU A 90 -17.85 -25.45 1.56
C GLU A 90 -17.50 -24.62 0.33
N MET A 91 -17.00 -23.39 0.48
CA MET A 91 -16.49 -22.59 -0.65
C MET A 91 -15.33 -23.29 -1.36
N VAL A 92 -14.39 -23.87 -0.61
CA VAL A 92 -13.25 -24.61 -1.19
C VAL A 92 -13.73 -25.89 -1.88
N LYS A 93 -14.70 -26.60 -1.28
CA LYS A 93 -15.29 -27.80 -1.87
C LYS A 93 -16.03 -27.48 -3.18
N ALA A 94 -16.85 -26.43 -3.19
CA ALA A 94 -17.57 -25.98 -4.38
C ALA A 94 -16.62 -25.53 -5.50
N ALA A 95 -15.49 -24.90 -5.15
CA ALA A 95 -14.49 -24.47 -6.13
C ALA A 95 -13.96 -25.62 -6.98
N LYS A 96 -13.83 -26.83 -6.44
CA LYS A 96 -13.37 -28.01 -7.21
C LYS A 96 -14.29 -28.34 -8.39
N ALA A 97 -15.59 -28.14 -8.22
CA ALA A 97 -16.57 -28.35 -9.29
C ALA A 97 -16.72 -27.11 -10.20
N ASN A 98 -16.19 -25.96 -9.78
CA ASN A 98 -16.33 -24.67 -10.45
C ASN A 98 -14.98 -24.15 -11.00
N GLY A 99 -14.15 -25.03 -11.54
CA GLY A 99 -12.88 -24.65 -12.18
C GLY A 99 -11.87 -23.94 -11.27
N GLY A 100 -11.97 -24.14 -9.95
CA GLY A 100 -11.14 -23.49 -8.93
C GLY A 100 -11.63 -22.13 -8.45
N PHE A 101 -12.75 -21.61 -8.97
CA PHE A 101 -13.24 -20.28 -8.61
C PHE A 101 -14.02 -20.26 -7.28
N ILE A 102 -13.65 -19.31 -6.43
CA ILE A 102 -14.36 -18.94 -5.20
C ILE A 102 -14.83 -17.50 -5.32
N ASP A 103 -16.14 -17.29 -5.40
CA ASP A 103 -16.75 -15.97 -5.44
C ASP A 103 -17.16 -15.50 -4.04
N GLN A 104 -16.60 -14.38 -3.62
CA GLN A 104 -16.79 -13.82 -2.29
C GLN A 104 -17.65 -12.55 -2.36
N LYS A 105 -18.64 -12.48 -1.46
CA LYS A 105 -19.43 -11.26 -1.21
C LYS A 105 -19.07 -10.59 0.12
N THR A 106 -18.30 -11.26 0.97
CA THR A 106 -17.91 -10.77 2.29
C THR A 106 -16.48 -10.23 2.28
N PHE A 107 -16.32 -8.94 1.94
CA PHE A 107 -15.02 -8.27 1.95
C PHE A 107 -15.18 -6.74 2.10
N LYS A 108 -14.09 -6.08 2.53
CA LYS A 108 -14.08 -4.65 2.92
C LYS A 108 -14.64 -3.69 1.87
N THR A 109 -14.52 -4.01 0.59
CA THR A 109 -14.86 -3.10 -0.52
C THR A 109 -16.04 -3.61 -1.37
N VAL A 110 -16.89 -4.47 -0.79
CA VAL A 110 -18.08 -5.02 -1.47
C VAL A 110 -18.98 -3.94 -2.07
N GLY A 111 -19.22 -2.83 -1.36
CA GLY A 111 -20.05 -1.74 -1.88
C GLY A 111 -19.51 -1.05 -3.15
N LYS A 112 -18.20 -1.19 -3.43
CA LYS A 112 -17.57 -0.65 -4.65
C LYS A 112 -17.52 -1.67 -5.78
N TYR A 113 -17.27 -2.95 -5.47
CA TYR A 113 -16.95 -3.97 -6.47
C TYR A 113 -18.02 -5.05 -6.64
N GLY A 114 -19.01 -5.13 -5.75
CA GLY A 114 -20.07 -6.14 -5.74
C GLY A 114 -19.62 -7.52 -5.25
N PHE A 115 -18.59 -8.09 -5.88
CA PHE A 115 -18.02 -9.40 -5.55
C PHE A 115 -16.49 -9.40 -5.73
N ASP A 116 -15.82 -10.43 -5.22
CA ASP A 116 -14.40 -10.70 -5.44
C ASP A 116 -14.17 -12.18 -5.70
N SER A 117 -13.47 -12.50 -6.78
CA SER A 117 -13.20 -13.88 -7.16
C SER A 117 -11.77 -14.24 -6.81
N VAL A 118 -11.57 -15.47 -6.35
CA VAL A 118 -10.26 -16.07 -6.11
C VAL A 118 -10.20 -17.35 -6.93
N ILE A 119 -9.11 -17.54 -7.68
CA ILE A 119 -8.87 -18.79 -8.41
C ILE A 119 -7.88 -19.65 -7.63
N VAL A 120 -8.27 -20.90 -7.35
CA VAL A 120 -7.45 -21.89 -6.65
C VAL A 120 -7.08 -22.97 -7.65
N MET A 121 -5.81 -23.01 -8.07
CA MET A 121 -5.29 -24.02 -8.98
C MET A 121 -5.10 -25.37 -8.27
N ASP A 122 -4.94 -26.46 -9.03
CA ASP A 122 -4.79 -27.83 -8.50
C ASP A 122 -3.71 -27.96 -7.43
N THR A 123 -2.55 -27.32 -7.63
CA THR A 123 -1.45 -27.33 -6.66
C THR A 123 -1.84 -26.65 -5.34
N SER A 124 -2.52 -25.51 -5.40
CA SER A 124 -3.05 -24.82 -4.21
C SER A 124 -4.19 -25.60 -3.56
N MET A 125 -5.00 -26.31 -4.36
CA MET A 125 -6.07 -27.17 -3.88
C MET A 125 -5.52 -28.35 -3.08
N GLN A 126 -4.41 -28.95 -3.52
CA GLN A 126 -3.73 -30.01 -2.76
C GLN A 126 -3.23 -29.53 -1.39
N ILE A 127 -2.64 -28.33 -1.34
CA ILE A 127 -2.21 -27.71 -0.08
C ILE A 127 -3.41 -27.47 0.84
N LEU A 128 -4.50 -26.89 0.32
CA LEU A 128 -5.74 -26.66 1.07
C LEU A 128 -6.36 -27.98 1.57
N ASP A 129 -6.40 -29.01 0.73
CA ASP A 129 -6.96 -30.31 1.09
C ASP A 129 -6.19 -30.99 2.21
N GLY A 130 -4.86 -30.96 2.15
CA GLY A 130 -4.02 -31.49 3.24
C GLY A 130 -4.31 -30.80 4.57
N TYR A 131 -4.49 -29.48 4.55
CA TYR A 131 -4.88 -28.75 5.76
C TYR A 131 -6.30 -29.11 6.21
N ILE A 132 -7.29 -29.03 5.31
CA ILE A 132 -8.71 -29.21 5.64
C ILE A 132 -9.01 -30.61 6.17
N HIS A 133 -8.37 -31.64 5.61
CA HIS A 133 -8.67 -33.03 5.95
C HIS A 133 -7.76 -33.59 7.05
N CYS A 134 -6.51 -33.14 7.17
CA CYS A 134 -5.56 -33.70 8.13
C CYS A 134 -5.34 -32.79 9.34
N VAL A 135 -5.11 -31.49 9.13
CA VAL A 135 -4.72 -30.56 10.19
C VAL A 135 -5.94 -29.97 10.91
N ARG A 136 -6.87 -29.41 10.14
CA ARG A 136 -8.04 -28.68 10.66
C ARG A 136 -8.88 -29.50 11.64
N PRO A 137 -9.16 -30.80 11.46
CA PRO A 137 -9.95 -31.57 12.42
C PRO A 137 -9.29 -31.64 13.81
N LEU A 138 -7.96 -31.67 13.87
CA LEU A 138 -7.21 -31.72 15.13
C LEU A 138 -7.25 -30.39 15.90
N LEU A 139 -7.54 -29.28 15.21
CA LEU A 139 -7.78 -27.96 15.80
C LEU A 139 -9.18 -27.81 16.42
N LYS A 140 -10.04 -28.85 16.35
CA LYS A 140 -11.41 -28.88 16.91
C LYS A 140 -12.24 -27.65 16.53
N PRO A 141 -12.47 -27.42 15.22
CA PRO A 141 -13.09 -26.20 14.72
C PRO A 141 -14.52 -26.03 15.24
N GLN A 142 -14.85 -24.81 15.64
CA GLN A 142 -16.19 -24.40 16.13
C GLN A 142 -16.94 -23.55 15.09
N CYS A 143 -16.41 -23.46 13.87
CA CYS A 143 -16.94 -22.67 12.78
C CYS A 143 -16.59 -23.34 11.45
N ASP A 144 -17.21 -22.90 10.35
CA ASP A 144 -17.01 -23.49 9.02
C ASP A 144 -15.89 -22.84 8.22
N PHE A 145 -15.17 -21.88 8.81
CA PHE A 145 -14.05 -21.20 8.17
C PHE A 145 -12.85 -22.14 7.99
N VAL A 146 -12.11 -21.97 6.90
CA VAL A 146 -10.91 -22.76 6.61
C VAL A 146 -9.86 -22.48 7.68
N LEU A 147 -9.44 -21.22 7.84
CA LEU A 147 -8.36 -20.83 8.74
C LEU A 147 -8.88 -20.68 10.18
N VAL A 148 -8.48 -21.59 11.07
CA VAL A 148 -8.89 -21.61 12.48
C VAL A 148 -7.69 -21.55 13.42
N THR A 149 -7.90 -20.98 14.60
CA THR A 149 -6.87 -20.93 15.64
C THR A 149 -6.71 -22.27 16.33
N LYS A 150 -5.69 -22.41 17.20
CA LYS A 150 -5.50 -23.57 18.08
C LYS A 150 -6.70 -23.90 18.99
N ASN A 151 -7.62 -22.96 19.17
CA ASN A 151 -8.84 -23.15 19.96
C ASN A 151 -10.07 -23.46 19.08
N GLY A 152 -9.89 -23.65 17.77
CA GLY A 152 -10.98 -23.95 16.82
C GLY A 152 -11.81 -22.74 16.38
N SER A 153 -11.52 -21.54 16.86
CA SER A 153 -12.20 -20.30 16.44
C SER A 153 -11.63 -19.73 15.14
N GLN A 154 -12.38 -18.87 14.45
CA GLN A 154 -11.92 -18.20 13.23
C GLN A 154 -10.59 -17.44 13.44
N HIS A 155 -9.64 -17.59 12.53
CA HIS A 155 -8.38 -16.84 12.59
C HIS A 155 -8.50 -15.45 11.94
N SER A 156 -8.53 -14.39 12.75
CA SER A 156 -8.66 -13.00 12.26
C SER A 156 -7.33 -12.27 12.05
N LYS A 157 -6.24 -12.73 12.67
CA LYS A 157 -4.93 -12.05 12.67
C LYS A 157 -3.97 -12.53 11.57
N LEU A 158 -4.47 -12.83 10.38
CA LEU A 158 -3.68 -13.46 9.30
C LEU A 158 -2.47 -12.62 8.84
N GLY A 159 -2.56 -11.30 8.94
CA GLY A 159 -1.45 -10.42 8.59
C GLY A 159 -0.22 -10.61 9.49
N ASN A 160 -0.43 -10.89 10.77
CA ASN A 160 0.65 -11.17 11.70
C ASN A 160 1.30 -12.52 11.41
N GLU A 161 0.52 -13.51 10.97
CA GLU A 161 1.05 -14.83 10.65
C GLU A 161 1.96 -14.80 9.41
N MET A 162 1.54 -14.05 8.37
CA MET A 162 2.42 -13.79 7.22
C MET A 162 3.71 -13.10 7.64
N SER A 163 3.63 -12.04 8.45
CA SER A 163 4.83 -11.31 8.86
C SER A 163 5.82 -12.14 9.66
N LYS A 164 5.35 -13.08 10.50
CA LYS A 164 6.22 -14.00 11.22
C LYS A 164 6.94 -14.94 10.25
N LEU A 165 6.21 -15.65 9.39
CA LEU A 165 6.83 -16.63 8.50
C LEU A 165 7.78 -16.00 7.47
N VAL A 166 7.46 -14.79 6.98
CA VAL A 166 8.38 -14.06 6.11
C VAL A 166 9.64 -13.65 6.85
N PHE A 167 9.52 -13.16 8.09
CA PHE A 167 10.69 -12.79 8.89
C PHE A 167 11.56 -14.02 9.20
N ASP A 168 10.97 -15.15 9.55
CA ASP A 168 11.70 -16.37 9.87
C ASP A 168 12.47 -16.93 8.66
N ALA A 169 11.93 -16.76 7.44
CA ALA A 169 12.55 -17.27 6.22
C ALA A 169 13.61 -16.35 5.62
N ILE A 170 13.35 -15.03 5.57
CA ILE A 170 14.20 -14.07 4.82
C ILE A 170 14.63 -12.85 5.65
N GLY A 171 14.31 -12.80 6.95
CA GLY A 171 14.70 -11.69 7.84
C GLY A 171 14.00 -10.36 7.58
N LYS A 172 12.95 -10.35 6.75
CA LYS A 172 12.24 -9.12 6.33
C LYS A 172 10.86 -9.01 6.95
N TYR A 173 10.49 -7.80 7.34
CA TYR A 173 9.19 -7.51 7.97
C TYR A 173 8.16 -7.14 6.90
N ILE A 174 7.52 -8.16 6.31
CA ILE A 174 6.51 -7.97 5.27
C ILE A 174 5.11 -8.31 5.78
N HIS A 175 4.21 -7.33 5.69
CA HIS A 175 2.77 -7.49 5.97
C HIS A 175 2.00 -7.59 4.64
N PRO A 176 0.78 -8.18 4.56
CA PRO A 176 0.00 -8.25 3.32
C PRO A 176 -0.17 -6.91 2.57
N THR A 177 -0.28 -5.80 3.30
CA THR A 177 -0.31 -4.45 2.69
C THR A 177 1.00 -4.12 1.97
N ARG A 178 2.15 -4.47 2.58
CA ARG A 178 3.47 -4.25 1.99
C ARG A 178 3.70 -5.18 0.79
N TYR A 179 3.31 -6.45 0.92
CA TYR A 179 3.33 -7.40 -0.20
C TYR A 179 2.57 -6.86 -1.42
N ARG A 180 1.37 -6.33 -1.23
CA ARG A 180 0.61 -5.71 -2.34
C ARG A 180 1.31 -4.52 -2.98
N GLN A 181 2.01 -3.72 -2.18
CA GLN A 181 2.82 -2.62 -2.71
C GLN A 181 4.02 -3.11 -3.51
N ILE A 182 4.66 -4.20 -3.07
CA ILE A 182 5.75 -4.87 -3.79
C ILE A 182 5.24 -5.38 -5.14
N VAL A 183 4.16 -6.14 -5.15
CA VAL A 183 3.56 -6.69 -6.38
C VAL A 183 3.14 -5.58 -7.34
N GLU A 184 2.47 -4.53 -6.86
CA GLU A 184 2.13 -3.37 -7.69
C GLU A 184 3.40 -2.77 -8.32
N THR A 185 4.42 -2.53 -7.52
CA THR A 185 5.66 -1.90 -7.97
C THR A 185 6.42 -2.76 -8.99
N GLN A 186 6.53 -4.06 -8.74
CA GLN A 186 7.24 -5.00 -9.62
C GLN A 186 6.50 -5.29 -10.90
N SER A 187 5.16 -5.37 -10.86
CA SER A 187 4.37 -5.62 -12.06
C SER A 187 4.54 -4.56 -13.13
N LEU A 188 4.78 -3.29 -12.76
CA LEU A 188 5.08 -2.25 -13.75
C LEU A 188 6.43 -2.47 -14.45
N HIS A 189 7.38 -3.15 -13.80
CA HIS A 189 8.69 -3.41 -14.40
C HIS A 189 8.70 -4.70 -15.23
N ALA A 190 7.96 -5.71 -14.79
CA ALA A 190 8.01 -7.05 -15.34
C ALA A 190 6.91 -7.37 -16.35
N LEU A 191 5.80 -6.62 -16.32
CA LEU A 191 4.61 -6.90 -17.13
C LEU A 191 4.30 -5.73 -18.08
N ASP A 192 3.54 -6.02 -19.13
CA ASP A 192 3.00 -4.98 -20.00
C ASP A 192 1.86 -4.18 -19.35
N ASP A 193 1.44 -3.07 -19.98
CA ASP A 193 0.38 -2.20 -19.44
C ASP A 193 -0.97 -2.90 -19.27
N LYS A 194 -1.29 -3.90 -20.10
CA LYS A 194 -2.55 -4.64 -20.01
C LYS A 194 -2.50 -5.63 -18.85
N GLU A 195 -1.39 -6.36 -18.73
CA GLU A 195 -1.13 -7.32 -17.66
C GLU A 195 -1.04 -6.63 -16.29
N HIS A 196 -0.30 -5.53 -16.19
CA HIS A 196 -0.22 -4.71 -14.97
C HIS A 196 -1.60 -4.21 -14.54
N ARG A 197 -2.41 -3.71 -15.47
CA ARG A 197 -3.79 -3.27 -15.18
C ARG A 197 -4.65 -4.40 -14.65
N ALA A 198 -4.61 -5.56 -15.29
CA ALA A 198 -5.36 -6.74 -14.85
C ALA A 198 -4.97 -7.13 -13.40
N LEU A 199 -3.67 -7.12 -13.09
CA LEU A 199 -3.18 -7.42 -11.73
C LEU A 199 -3.60 -6.36 -10.70
N SER A 200 -3.50 -5.08 -11.04
CA SER A 200 -3.88 -3.97 -10.15
C SER A 200 -5.39 -3.97 -9.86
N GLU A 201 -6.20 -4.26 -10.89
CA GLU A 201 -7.66 -4.43 -10.77
C GLU A 201 -8.01 -5.61 -9.87
N ASP A 202 -7.38 -6.76 -10.07
CA ASP A 202 -7.60 -7.96 -9.24
C ASP A 202 -7.23 -7.72 -7.76
N GLN A 203 -6.12 -7.02 -7.52
CA GLN A 203 -5.75 -6.64 -6.16
C GLN A 203 -6.78 -5.72 -5.50
N LYS A 204 -7.57 -4.95 -6.26
CA LYS A 204 -8.48 -3.91 -5.72
C LYS A 204 -7.73 -2.96 -4.78
N HIS A 205 -6.47 -2.66 -5.11
CA HIS A 205 -5.55 -1.84 -4.35
C HIS A 205 -5.29 -0.49 -5.03
N CYS A 206 -4.88 0.52 -4.26
CA CYS A 206 -4.33 1.74 -4.83
C CYS A 206 -3.14 2.17 -3.97
N SER A 207 -1.93 1.96 -4.47
CA SER A 207 -0.70 2.17 -3.70
C SER A 207 -0.15 3.59 -3.90
N VAL A 208 -0.09 4.38 -2.84
CA VAL A 208 0.63 5.67 -2.87
C VAL A 208 2.14 5.45 -3.01
N VAL A 209 2.68 4.41 -2.37
CA VAL A 209 4.10 4.00 -2.48
C VAL A 209 4.47 3.73 -3.94
N ALA A 210 3.68 2.90 -4.63
CA ALA A 210 3.94 2.57 -6.03
C ALA A 210 3.86 3.83 -6.90
N LYS A 211 2.82 4.67 -6.70
CA LYS A 211 2.71 5.96 -7.39
C LYS A 211 3.93 6.86 -7.19
N VAL A 212 4.43 6.99 -5.96
CA VAL A 212 5.62 7.82 -5.66
C VAL A 212 6.87 7.21 -6.31
N HIS A 213 7.04 5.90 -6.24
CA HIS A 213 8.13 5.17 -6.91
C HIS A 213 8.15 5.46 -8.40
N TYR A 214 7.00 5.37 -9.07
CA TYR A 214 6.87 5.65 -10.50
C TYR A 214 7.16 7.11 -10.83
N GLN A 215 6.67 8.06 -10.02
CA GLN A 215 6.97 9.48 -10.20
C GLN A 215 8.47 9.77 -10.09
N LYS A 216 9.16 9.15 -9.12
CA LYS A 216 10.60 9.28 -8.93
C LYS A 216 11.37 8.72 -10.14
N ARG A 217 11.02 7.51 -10.60
CA ARG A 217 11.64 6.88 -11.78
C ARG A 217 11.43 7.72 -13.03
N ARG A 218 10.19 8.11 -13.32
CA ARG A 218 9.89 8.95 -14.49
C ARG A 218 10.64 10.28 -14.46
N SER A 219 10.77 10.89 -13.28
CA SER A 219 11.57 12.11 -13.13
C SER A 219 13.05 11.88 -13.46
N ARG A 220 13.63 10.74 -13.06
CA ARG A 220 15.02 10.38 -13.40
C ARG A 220 15.19 10.17 -14.90
N GLU A 221 14.29 9.44 -15.55
CA GLU A 221 14.31 9.21 -17.01
C GLU A 221 14.23 10.52 -17.80
N VAL A 222 13.32 11.42 -17.41
CA VAL A 222 13.17 12.73 -18.05
C VAL A 222 14.43 13.57 -17.85
N ALA A 223 15.05 13.53 -16.66
CA ALA A 223 16.28 14.25 -16.39
C ALA A 223 17.45 13.74 -17.25
N VAL A 224 17.60 12.42 -17.40
CA VAL A 224 18.64 11.81 -18.27
C VAL A 224 18.44 12.25 -19.72
N LYS A 225 17.23 12.09 -20.27
CA LYS A 225 16.93 12.51 -21.66
C LYS A 225 17.12 14.01 -21.87
N ALA A 226 16.70 14.82 -20.91
CA ALA A 226 16.90 16.27 -20.98
C ALA A 226 18.38 16.65 -20.94
N HIS A 227 19.20 15.92 -20.15
CA HIS A 227 20.63 16.11 -20.10
C HIS A 227 21.31 15.75 -21.43
N GLU A 228 20.94 14.62 -22.05
CA GLU A 228 21.42 14.23 -23.39
C GLU A 228 21.04 15.29 -24.45
N CYS A 229 19.82 15.82 -24.40
CA CYS A 229 19.39 16.90 -25.28
C CYS A 229 20.22 18.18 -25.04
N LEU A 230 20.50 18.52 -23.79
CA LEU A 230 21.31 19.68 -23.44
C LEU A 230 22.75 19.54 -23.94
N GLN A 231 23.37 18.36 -23.79
CA GLN A 231 24.69 18.06 -24.33
C GLN A 231 24.72 18.23 -25.85
N LYS A 232 23.70 17.73 -26.56
CA LYS A 232 23.56 17.93 -28.01
C LYS A 232 23.47 19.40 -28.40
N LEU A 233 22.77 20.22 -27.60
CA LEU A 233 22.66 21.67 -27.82
C LEU A 233 23.98 22.41 -27.52
N GLN A 234 24.76 21.95 -26.54
CA GLN A 234 26.04 22.55 -26.19
C GLN A 234 27.14 22.28 -27.23
N GLY A 235 27.03 21.16 -27.97
CA GLY A 235 27.96 20.81 -29.04
C GLY A 235 29.41 20.67 -28.55
N THR A 236 30.37 20.95 -29.43
CA THR A 236 31.81 20.79 -29.13
C THR A 236 32.28 21.66 -27.96
N LYS A 237 31.75 22.88 -27.82
CA LYS A 237 32.05 23.78 -26.70
C LYS A 237 31.64 23.19 -25.36
N GLY A 238 30.53 22.45 -25.30
CA GLY A 238 30.14 21.74 -24.07
C GLY A 238 31.20 20.73 -23.65
N SER A 239 31.63 19.89 -24.58
CA SER A 239 32.66 18.88 -24.34
C SER A 239 34.02 19.48 -23.96
N GLU A 240 34.40 20.61 -24.54
CA GLU A 240 35.62 21.34 -24.19
C GLU A 240 35.59 21.81 -22.73
N VAL A 241 34.47 22.40 -22.29
CA VAL A 241 34.28 22.82 -20.90
C VAL A 241 34.26 21.62 -19.95
N ASP A 242 33.59 20.52 -20.31
CA ASP A 242 33.57 19.31 -19.50
C ASP A 242 35.00 18.73 -19.31
N MET A 243 35.82 18.74 -20.36
CA MET A 243 37.23 18.33 -20.30
C MET A 243 38.06 19.27 -19.41
N GLU A 244 37.86 20.58 -19.50
CA GLU A 244 38.54 21.56 -18.64
C GLU A 244 38.17 21.37 -17.16
N VAL A 245 36.88 21.16 -16.87
CA VAL A 245 36.37 20.89 -15.51
C VAL A 245 36.97 19.58 -14.97
N ASN A 246 36.93 18.50 -15.76
CA ASN A 246 37.53 17.22 -15.39
C ASN A 246 39.04 17.32 -15.19
N THR A 247 39.74 18.17 -15.96
CA THR A 247 41.19 18.37 -15.79
C THR A 247 41.51 19.16 -14.51
N ARG A 248 40.65 20.11 -14.12
CA ARG A 248 40.86 20.96 -12.93
C ARG A 248 40.40 20.32 -11.62
N PHE A 249 39.40 19.45 -11.67
CA PHE A 249 38.74 18.88 -10.49
C PHE A 249 38.68 17.35 -10.46
N GLY A 250 39.08 16.67 -11.54
CA GLY A 250 39.11 15.20 -11.62
C GLY A 250 40.22 14.61 -10.77
N SER A 251 39.89 14.22 -9.55
CA SER A 251 40.72 13.31 -8.76
C SER A 251 40.51 11.88 -9.24
N SER A 252 41.57 11.07 -9.27
CA SER A 252 41.54 9.64 -9.64
C SER A 252 40.42 8.89 -8.91
N SER A 253 39.27 8.73 -9.55
CA SER A 253 38.13 7.95 -9.07
C SER A 253 37.29 7.55 -10.27
N THR A 254 37.07 6.25 -10.37
CA THR A 254 36.39 5.53 -11.45
C THR A 254 35.13 6.25 -11.93
N SER A 255 35.15 6.65 -13.21
CA SER A 255 33.98 7.14 -13.95
C SER A 255 32.84 6.14 -13.80
N SER A 256 31.87 6.50 -12.96
CA SER A 256 30.63 5.75 -12.80
C SER A 256 29.72 6.19 -13.94
N THR A 257 29.87 5.58 -15.12
CA THR A 257 28.88 5.74 -16.18
C THR A 257 27.59 5.11 -15.65
N ALA A 258 26.60 5.93 -15.30
CA ALA A 258 25.30 5.46 -14.86
C ALA A 258 24.56 4.90 -16.09
N THR A 259 24.85 3.66 -16.47
CA THR A 259 24.14 2.94 -17.52
C THR A 259 22.77 2.58 -16.96
N PHE A 260 21.75 3.32 -17.35
CA PHE A 260 20.36 2.92 -17.13
C PHE A 260 19.90 2.12 -18.35
N GLU A 261 19.51 0.86 -18.13
CA GLU A 261 18.86 0.00 -19.11
C GLU A 261 17.68 0.73 -19.80
N PRO A 262 17.61 0.76 -21.14
CA PRO A 262 16.48 1.36 -21.84
C PRO A 262 15.28 0.42 -21.76
N ALA A 263 14.13 0.92 -21.30
CA ALA A 263 12.87 0.19 -21.43
C ALA A 263 11.74 1.06 -21.98
N MET A 264 11.14 0.51 -23.04
CA MET A 264 9.90 0.81 -23.78
C MET A 264 9.48 2.27 -23.98
N GLU A 265 9.40 2.62 -25.26
CA GLU A 265 8.66 3.76 -25.76
C GLU A 265 7.19 3.64 -25.33
N CYS A 266 6.81 4.44 -24.34
CA CYS A 266 5.41 4.73 -24.03
C CYS A 266 4.80 5.41 -25.25
N ALA A 267 4.22 4.61 -26.16
CA ALA A 267 3.49 5.09 -27.30
C ALA A 267 2.42 6.09 -26.83
N ARG A 268 2.38 7.23 -27.52
CA ARG A 268 1.33 8.25 -27.40
C ARG A 268 -0.03 7.56 -27.33
N SER A 269 -0.73 7.71 -26.21
CA SER A 269 -2.17 7.56 -26.21
C SER A 269 -2.75 8.79 -26.91
N GLU A 270 -3.04 8.66 -28.20
CA GLU A 270 -3.86 9.62 -28.93
C GLU A 270 -5.25 9.67 -28.29
N ASN A 271 -5.54 10.79 -27.65
CA ASN A 271 -6.88 11.14 -27.23
C ASN A 271 -7.76 11.33 -28.47
N THR A 272 -8.48 10.29 -28.89
CA THR A 272 -9.60 10.44 -29.82
C THR A 272 -10.76 11.10 -29.07
N ARG A 273 -10.88 12.42 -29.20
CA ARG A 273 -12.06 13.19 -28.76
C ARG A 273 -13.22 12.97 -29.74
N PRO A 274 -14.45 12.66 -29.29
CA PRO A 274 -15.64 12.94 -30.10
C PRO A 274 -15.90 14.45 -30.08
N LYS A 275 -15.99 15.07 -31.26
CA LYS A 275 -16.50 16.44 -31.46
C LYS A 275 -18.01 16.47 -31.22
N VAL A 276 -18.47 17.34 -30.31
CA VAL A 276 -19.79 17.97 -30.40
C VAL A 276 -19.61 19.44 -30.03
N ASP A 277 -20.01 20.31 -30.96
CA ASP A 277 -19.92 21.77 -30.92
C ASP A 277 -21.03 22.40 -30.06
N THR A 278 -20.72 23.18 -29.01
CA THR A 278 -21.46 24.40 -28.53
C THR A 278 -20.80 25.05 -27.28
N PRO A 279 -21.10 26.33 -26.92
CA PRO A 279 -20.14 27.35 -26.46
C PRO A 279 -19.93 27.42 -24.93
N PRO A 280 -18.98 28.24 -24.43
CA PRO A 280 -18.53 28.15 -23.04
C PRO A 280 -19.41 29.00 -22.12
N HIS A 281 -20.35 28.37 -21.41
CA HIS A 281 -20.83 28.94 -20.14
C HIS A 281 -21.51 27.93 -19.21
N SER A 282 -21.05 27.92 -17.95
CA SER A 282 -21.84 27.65 -16.74
C SER A 282 -22.37 26.23 -16.48
N ASN A 283 -21.56 25.37 -15.85
CA ASN A 283 -22.09 24.19 -15.16
C ASN A 283 -22.55 24.55 -13.74
N ARG A 284 -23.83 24.94 -13.62
CA ARG A 284 -24.62 24.63 -12.43
C ARG A 284 -25.29 23.28 -12.68
N LEU A 285 -24.93 22.26 -11.89
CA LEU A 285 -25.82 21.46 -11.05
C LEU A 285 -25.07 20.23 -10.51
N LEU A 286 -24.44 20.41 -9.35
CA LEU A 286 -24.41 19.41 -8.28
C LEU A 286 -24.79 20.12 -6.99
N SER A 287 -26.10 20.27 -6.77
CA SER A 287 -26.69 20.23 -5.43
C SER A 287 -27.09 18.77 -5.23
N GLN A 288 -26.72 18.05 -4.17
CA GLN A 288 -26.93 18.41 -2.78
C GLN A 288 -25.91 17.73 -1.86
N GLY A 289 -25.57 18.43 -0.79
CA GLY A 289 -24.60 18.06 0.24
C GLY A 289 -23.88 19.33 0.65
N HIS A 290 -24.52 20.14 1.50
CA HIS A 290 -24.16 21.51 1.88
C HIS A 290 -22.63 21.71 2.01
N GLN A 291 -21.98 22.12 0.92
CA GLN A 291 -20.66 22.71 0.92
C GLN A 291 -20.79 24.08 1.60
N ARG A 292 -20.68 24.09 2.93
CA ARG A 292 -20.59 25.35 3.69
C ARG A 292 -19.33 26.06 3.20
N ARG A 293 -19.52 27.20 2.54
CA ARG A 293 -18.43 28.10 2.16
C ARG A 293 -17.52 28.31 3.38
N PRO A 294 -16.18 28.29 3.24
CA PRO A 294 -15.28 28.55 4.35
C PRO A 294 -15.63 29.89 5.00
N LEU A 295 -16.10 29.86 6.24
CA LEU A 295 -16.43 31.06 7.01
C LEU A 295 -15.13 31.85 7.25
N ARG A 296 -15.07 33.07 6.70
CA ARG A 296 -13.91 33.94 6.87
C ARG A 296 -13.89 34.48 8.31
N PHE A 297 -12.70 34.54 8.92
CA PHE A 297 -12.51 35.18 10.22
C PHE A 297 -12.65 36.69 10.11
N ALA A 298 -13.55 37.25 10.92
CA ALA A 298 -13.65 38.69 11.13
C ALA A 298 -12.64 39.14 12.19
N THR A 299 -12.22 40.41 12.14
CA THR A 299 -11.23 40.98 13.08
C THR A 299 -11.65 40.80 14.54
N ARG A 300 -12.94 40.98 14.86
CA ARG A 300 -13.49 40.76 16.22
C ARG A 300 -13.28 39.33 16.74
N GLU A 301 -13.27 38.34 15.84
CA GLU A 301 -13.06 36.94 16.22
C GLU A 301 -11.58 36.64 16.45
N ASP A 302 -10.68 37.39 15.81
CA ASP A 302 -9.25 37.32 16.11
C ASP A 302 -8.97 37.91 17.51
N ASP A 303 -9.67 38.98 17.91
CA ASP A 303 -9.58 39.55 19.26
C ASP A 303 -10.15 38.60 20.33
N CYS A 304 -11.29 37.95 20.04
CA CYS A 304 -11.86 36.91 20.91
C CYS A 304 -10.92 35.71 21.02
N LEU A 305 -10.26 35.33 19.93
CA LEU A 305 -9.30 34.24 19.91
C LEU A 305 -8.04 34.55 20.71
N LYS A 306 -7.51 35.77 20.61
CA LYS A 306 -6.37 36.22 21.43
C LYS A 306 -6.72 36.17 22.92
N LYS A 307 -7.84 36.81 23.32
CA LYS A 307 -8.32 36.79 24.72
C LYS A 307 -8.64 35.37 25.23
N GLY A 308 -9.15 34.51 24.35
CA GLY A 308 -9.42 33.12 24.69
C GLY A 308 -8.16 32.29 24.92
N ILE A 309 -7.11 32.53 24.14
CA ILE A 309 -5.78 31.91 24.37
C ILE A 309 -5.22 32.38 25.71
N ASP A 310 -5.33 33.67 26.02
CA ASP A 310 -4.85 34.22 27.29
C ASP A 310 -5.63 33.66 28.50
N LYS A 311 -6.95 33.45 28.36
CA LYS A 311 -7.83 32.96 29.45
C LYS A 311 -7.76 31.44 29.66
N HIS A 312 -7.71 30.64 28.58
CA HIS A 312 -7.79 29.16 28.66
C HIS A 312 -6.47 28.43 28.36
N GLY A 313 -5.48 29.14 27.83
CA GLY A 313 -4.22 28.56 27.36
C GLY A 313 -4.26 28.08 25.90
N PHE A 314 -3.10 28.16 25.26
CA PHE A 314 -2.91 27.71 23.86
C PHE A 314 -3.18 26.20 23.73
N GLY A 315 -3.96 25.80 22.72
CA GLY A 315 -4.33 24.39 22.51
C GLY A 315 -5.74 24.01 22.99
N ARG A 316 -6.38 24.81 23.86
CA ARG A 316 -7.72 24.52 24.40
C ARG A 316 -8.87 25.07 23.53
N TRP A 317 -8.84 24.73 22.24
CA TRP A 317 -9.71 25.33 21.21
C TRP A 317 -11.21 25.09 21.43
N THR A 318 -11.59 23.91 21.91
CA THR A 318 -13.00 23.59 22.18
C THR A 318 -13.54 24.39 23.37
N SER A 319 -12.72 24.63 24.39
CA SER A 319 -13.08 25.45 25.55
C SER A 319 -13.20 26.92 25.17
N ILE A 320 -12.25 27.43 24.37
CA ILE A 320 -12.29 28.80 23.85
C ILE A 320 -13.53 29.03 22.97
N LEU A 321 -13.87 28.07 22.10
CA LEU A 321 -15.02 28.19 21.19
C LEU A 321 -16.38 28.10 21.92
N ARG A 322 -16.44 27.48 23.10
CA ARG A 322 -17.65 27.29 23.89
C ARG A 322 -17.78 28.28 25.05
N ASP A 323 -16.80 29.15 25.25
CA ASP A 323 -16.85 30.17 26.30
C ASP A 323 -17.92 31.21 25.94
N PRO A 324 -18.92 31.45 26.82
CA PRO A 324 -19.96 32.44 26.58
C PRO A 324 -19.43 33.87 26.43
N ASP A 325 -18.23 34.17 26.94
CA ASP A 325 -17.60 35.49 26.84
C ASP A 325 -17.00 35.77 25.44
N PHE A 326 -16.87 34.73 24.58
CA PHE A 326 -16.26 34.85 23.25
C PHE A 326 -17.26 34.56 22.13
N CYS A 327 -17.55 35.60 21.33
CA CYS A 327 -18.56 35.53 20.28
C CYS A 327 -17.96 35.08 18.93
N PHE A 328 -17.93 33.77 18.69
CA PHE A 328 -17.57 33.19 17.39
C PHE A 328 -18.79 32.99 16.48
N GLN A 329 -18.59 33.07 15.17
CA GLN A 329 -19.66 32.82 14.19
C GLN A 329 -20.26 31.41 14.34
N LYS A 330 -21.60 31.34 14.26
CA LYS A 330 -22.35 30.08 14.41
C LYS A 330 -21.94 29.10 13.31
N GLY A 331 -21.51 27.91 13.71
CA GLY A 331 -21.01 26.86 12.81
C GLY A 331 -19.48 26.80 12.68
N ARG A 332 -18.73 27.59 13.46
CA ARG A 332 -17.29 27.38 13.65
C ARG A 332 -16.98 26.05 14.30
N LEU A 333 -15.84 25.49 13.93
CA LEU A 333 -15.27 24.28 14.51
C LEU A 333 -13.98 24.60 15.25
N ALA A 334 -13.65 23.84 16.29
CA ALA A 334 -12.42 24.01 17.06
C ALA A 334 -11.17 23.99 16.17
N ASP A 335 -11.17 23.12 15.15
CA ASP A 335 -10.11 23.05 14.12
C ASP A 335 -9.95 24.34 13.31
N SER A 336 -11.03 25.08 13.06
CA SER A 336 -10.96 26.36 12.35
C SER A 336 -10.29 27.42 13.22
N VAL A 337 -10.60 27.43 14.52
CA VAL A 337 -10.04 28.34 15.53
C VAL A 337 -8.56 28.05 15.74
N LYS A 338 -8.18 26.78 15.87
CA LYS A 338 -6.79 26.31 15.91
C LYS A 338 -5.97 26.82 14.73
N LYS A 339 -6.44 26.55 13.50
CA LYS A 339 -5.74 26.96 12.27
C LYS A 339 -5.56 28.47 12.17
N ARG A 340 -6.51 29.26 12.70
CA ARG A 340 -6.39 30.72 12.73
C ARG A 340 -5.38 31.19 13.77
N ALA A 341 -5.37 30.59 14.95
CA ALA A 341 -4.42 30.93 16.01
C ALA A 341 -2.98 30.68 15.58
N GLU A 342 -2.73 29.53 14.96
CA GLU A 342 -1.42 29.14 14.41
C GLU A 342 -0.91 30.11 13.33
N LEU A 343 -1.81 30.74 12.57
CA LEU A 343 -1.45 31.69 11.51
C LEU A 343 -1.21 33.12 12.00
N ARG A 344 -1.77 33.50 13.15
CA ARG A 344 -1.79 34.90 13.62
C ARG A 344 -0.96 35.16 14.87
N PHE A 345 -0.76 34.17 15.74
CA PHE A 345 -0.24 34.40 17.09
C PHE A 345 0.97 33.54 17.47
N LEU A 346 1.49 32.70 16.58
CA LEU A 346 2.80 32.04 16.77
C LEU A 346 3.92 32.91 16.15
N PRO A 347 5.01 33.21 16.87
CA PRO A 347 6.18 33.86 16.30
C PRO A 347 6.83 32.93 15.26
N ASN A 348 7.18 33.47 14.09
CA ASN A 348 8.09 32.79 13.17
C ASN A 348 9.50 32.86 13.78
N GLU A 349 9.92 31.82 14.47
CA GLU A 349 11.35 31.63 14.77
C GLU A 349 12.03 31.00 13.56
N ASN A 350 12.99 31.74 13.00
CA ASN A 350 14.17 31.28 12.27
C ASN A 350 15.34 32.13 12.83
N PRO A 351 16.57 31.62 12.95
CA PRO A 351 17.12 30.35 12.44
C PRO A 351 17.23 29.24 13.49
#